data_AF-A0A7Y5G9D2-F1
#
_entry.id   AF-A0A7Y5G9D2-F1
#
_cell.length_a   1.000
_cell.length_b   1.000
_cell.length_c   1.000
_cell.angle_alpha   90.00
_cell.angle_beta   90.00
_cell.angle_gamma   90.00
#
_symmetry.space_group_name_H-M   'P 1'
#
loop_
_entity.id
_entity.type
_entity.pdbx_description
1 polymer ?
#
loop_
_entity_poly.entity_id
_entity_poly.type
_entity_poly.pdbx_seq_one_letter_code
_entity_poly.pdbx_strand_id
1 'polypeptide(L)'
;MGGNALIKVKSSVFELIQVNQLLELSYFYYHIIDVAYRESLLVFEMAVRQRCRQLFNITSNKSLEKLIDKCIEENLFVAYPHNIHALRKLRNSYFHPNRFQMTLGSSALNGIYHVVDTIVDLYHSSELHKERIAEESRIQSGLTGLEGNGIALEIDGNVSILHRAELCVFDNRLGRHVYHFIFWPIFEAEWKDNSVDEGSPIVVESSQVELSKNQMNIFNESRTGWLLRVLTHSEALQLSDFKKKLISDDMSVIASYIEMEISKERWKARKEVLWPNAYR
;
A
#
# COMPACT_ATOMS: atom_id res chain seq x y z
N MET A 1 1.89 38.22 3.33
CA MET A 1 2.00 37.60 2.00
C MET A 1 1.70 36.10 2.05
N GLY A 2 0.51 35.68 2.53
CA GLY A 2 0.16 34.25 2.73
C GLY A 2 -0.91 33.68 1.80
N GLY A 3 -1.57 34.51 0.98
CA GLY A 3 -2.73 34.10 0.17
C GLY A 3 -2.42 33.25 -1.07
N ASN A 4 -1.24 33.39 -1.68
CA ASN A 4 -0.90 32.72 -2.94
C ASN A 4 -0.45 31.25 -2.78
N ALA A 5 -0.06 30.82 -1.57
CA ALA A 5 0.34 29.43 -1.32
C ALA A 5 -0.87 28.50 -1.16
N LEU A 6 -1.92 28.96 -0.47
CA LEU A 6 -3.18 28.24 -0.25
C LEU A 6 -3.97 27.96 -1.54
N ILE A 7 -3.93 28.87 -2.52
CA ILE A 7 -4.65 28.71 -3.80
C ILE A 7 -4.02 27.61 -4.67
N LYS A 8 -2.72 27.33 -4.54
CA LYS A 8 -2.01 26.37 -5.40
C LYS A 8 -1.97 24.94 -4.86
N VAL A 9 -1.99 24.77 -3.53
CA VAL A 9 -2.22 23.44 -2.93
C VAL A 9 -3.58 22.86 -3.36
N LYS A 10 -4.58 23.73 -3.58
CA LYS A 10 -5.87 23.34 -4.14
C LYS A 10 -5.80 22.80 -5.57
N SER A 11 -4.81 23.21 -6.38
CA SER A 11 -4.63 22.74 -7.76
C SER A 11 -4.29 21.24 -7.77
N SER A 12 -3.18 20.85 -7.12
CA SER A 12 -2.74 19.45 -7.06
C SER A 12 -3.76 18.50 -6.46
N VAL A 13 -4.53 18.98 -5.47
CA VAL A 13 -5.63 18.21 -4.87
C VAL A 13 -6.79 18.05 -5.87
N PHE A 14 -7.15 19.10 -6.60
CA PHE A 14 -8.19 19.04 -7.62
C PHE A 14 -7.81 18.12 -8.78
N GLU A 15 -6.54 18.12 -9.18
CA GLU A 15 -6.07 17.22 -10.24
C GLU A 15 -6.01 15.75 -9.77
N LEU A 16 -5.75 15.48 -8.49
CA LEU A 16 -5.91 14.14 -7.91
C LEU A 16 -7.38 13.67 -7.88
N ILE A 17 -8.33 14.59 -7.66
CA ILE A 17 -9.77 14.28 -7.78
C ILE A 17 -10.10 13.83 -9.20
N GLN A 18 -9.53 14.48 -10.22
CA GLN A 18 -9.72 14.06 -11.62
C GLN A 18 -9.13 12.66 -11.88
N VAL A 19 -7.95 12.34 -11.34
CA VAL A 19 -7.38 10.98 -11.44
C VAL A 19 -8.32 9.95 -10.79
N ASN A 20 -8.89 10.25 -9.64
CA ASN A 20 -9.87 9.36 -8.98
C ASN A 20 -11.15 9.18 -9.81
N GLN A 21 -11.67 10.24 -10.42
CA GLN A 21 -12.83 10.14 -11.32
C GLN A 21 -12.52 9.27 -12.54
N LEU A 22 -11.31 9.38 -13.11
CA LEU A 22 -10.87 8.52 -14.21
C LEU A 22 -10.72 7.05 -13.78
N LEU A 23 -10.23 6.80 -12.56
CA LEU A 23 -10.17 5.46 -11.97
C LEU A 23 -11.57 4.85 -11.80
N GLU A 24 -12.53 5.63 -11.29
CA GLU A 24 -13.92 5.17 -11.16
C GLU A 24 -14.54 4.83 -12.52
N LEU A 25 -14.29 5.65 -13.54
CA LEU A 25 -14.74 5.37 -14.91
C LEU A 25 -14.03 4.17 -15.54
N SER A 26 -12.77 3.90 -15.15
CA SER A 26 -12.00 2.75 -15.65
C SER A 26 -12.60 1.40 -15.26
N TYR A 27 -13.43 1.36 -14.20
CA TYR A 27 -14.23 0.19 -13.85
C TYR A 27 -15.17 -0.22 -14.98
N PHE A 28 -15.77 0.75 -15.67
CA PHE A 28 -16.67 0.50 -16.79
C PHE A 28 -15.95 0.45 -18.14
N TYR A 29 -14.85 1.21 -18.28
CA TYR A 29 -14.11 1.32 -19.53
C TYR A 29 -12.60 1.19 -19.27
N TYR A 30 -12.10 -0.03 -19.35
CA TYR A 30 -10.71 -0.37 -19.03
C TYR A 30 -9.66 0.51 -19.74
N HIS A 31 -9.90 0.94 -20.98
CA HIS A 31 -8.98 1.83 -21.71
C HIS A 31 -8.76 3.20 -21.04
N ILE A 32 -9.65 3.62 -20.13
CA ILE A 32 -9.50 4.86 -19.36
C ILE A 32 -8.36 4.73 -18.34
N ILE A 33 -7.95 3.50 -17.96
CA ILE A 33 -6.89 3.28 -16.98
C ILE A 33 -5.54 3.85 -17.42
N ASP A 34 -5.22 3.75 -18.71
CA ASP A 34 -3.98 4.29 -19.28
C ASP A 34 -4.03 5.83 -19.30
N VAL A 35 -5.22 6.40 -19.50
CA VAL A 35 -5.46 7.84 -19.39
C VAL A 35 -5.26 8.29 -17.95
N ALA A 36 -5.90 7.61 -16.99
CA ALA A 36 -5.75 7.88 -15.56
C ALA A 36 -4.27 7.82 -15.13
N TYR A 37 -3.53 6.83 -15.63
CA TYR A 37 -2.11 6.70 -15.32
C TYR A 37 -1.27 7.83 -15.90
N ARG A 38 -1.47 8.18 -17.17
CA ARG A 38 -0.81 9.33 -17.77
C ARG A 38 -1.10 10.63 -17.02
N GLU A 39 -2.36 10.87 -16.66
CA GLU A 39 -2.75 12.04 -15.87
C GLU A 39 -2.09 12.03 -14.49
N SER A 40 -2.02 10.87 -13.81
CA SER A 40 -1.32 10.78 -12.51
C SER A 40 0.15 11.20 -12.60
N LEU A 41 0.86 10.80 -13.68
CA LEU A 41 2.27 11.16 -13.91
C LEU A 41 2.45 12.66 -14.18
N LEU A 42 1.46 13.30 -14.81
CA LEU A 42 1.43 14.76 -14.97
C LEU A 42 1.26 15.47 -13.63
N VAL A 43 0.30 15.02 -12.82
CA VAL A 43 0.07 15.59 -11.48
C VAL A 43 1.31 15.42 -10.61
N PHE A 44 2.06 14.32 -10.76
CA PHE A 44 3.34 14.13 -10.08
C PHE A 44 4.36 15.21 -10.44
N GLU A 45 4.57 15.48 -11.73
CA GLU A 45 5.46 16.58 -12.14
C GLU A 45 5.01 17.92 -11.57
N MET A 46 3.71 18.22 -11.63
CA MET A 46 3.15 19.46 -11.10
C MET A 46 3.39 19.59 -9.59
N ALA A 47 3.15 18.51 -8.84
CA ALA A 47 3.36 18.45 -7.40
C ALA A 47 4.83 18.68 -7.02
N VAL A 48 5.77 18.01 -7.69
CA VAL A 48 7.22 18.22 -7.47
C VAL A 48 7.61 19.67 -7.72
N ARG A 49 7.22 20.23 -8.88
CA ARG A 49 7.52 21.63 -9.23
C ARG A 49 6.95 22.60 -8.21
N GLN A 50 5.71 22.38 -7.80
CA GLN A 50 5.04 23.19 -6.80
C GLN A 50 5.75 23.12 -5.46
N ARG A 51 6.11 21.92 -5.00
CA ARG A 51 6.77 21.73 -3.72
C ARG A 51 8.17 22.35 -3.69
N CYS A 52 8.96 22.17 -4.75
CA CYS A 52 10.27 22.83 -4.87
C CYS A 52 10.16 24.35 -4.87
N ARG A 53 9.11 24.90 -5.50
CA ARG A 53 8.85 26.35 -5.47
C ARG A 53 8.50 26.82 -4.05
N GLN A 54 7.70 26.05 -3.32
CA GLN A 54 7.28 26.40 -1.95
C GLN A 54 8.44 26.36 -0.96
N LEU A 55 9.28 25.32 -0.99
CA LEU A 55 10.33 25.11 -0.01
C LEU A 55 11.66 25.80 -0.37
N PHE A 56 12.00 25.85 -1.66
CA PHE A 56 13.34 26.27 -2.11
C PHE A 56 13.32 27.52 -3.00
N ASN A 57 12.15 28.11 -3.23
CA ASN A 57 11.95 29.23 -4.15
C ASN A 57 12.51 28.96 -5.57
N ILE A 58 12.57 27.68 -5.97
CA ILE A 58 13.05 27.29 -7.30
C ILE A 58 11.93 27.54 -8.33
N THR A 59 12.24 28.29 -9.38
CA THR A 59 11.30 28.58 -10.48
C THR A 59 11.26 27.44 -11.51
N SER A 60 10.20 27.43 -12.33
CA SER A 60 9.80 26.33 -13.23
C SER A 60 10.82 25.96 -14.32
N ASN A 61 11.91 26.72 -14.50
CA ASN A 61 12.85 26.53 -15.61
C ASN A 61 13.85 25.38 -15.36
N LYS A 62 13.91 24.81 -14.15
CA LYS A 62 14.72 23.61 -13.91
C LYS A 62 14.05 22.36 -14.50
N SER A 63 14.88 21.43 -14.97
CA SER A 63 14.42 20.11 -15.42
C SER A 63 13.81 19.34 -14.26
N LEU A 64 12.80 18.49 -14.55
CA LEU A 64 12.14 17.67 -13.54
C LEU A 64 13.13 16.77 -12.79
N GLU A 65 14.16 16.27 -13.47
CA GLU A 65 15.26 15.49 -12.87
C GLU A 65 15.94 16.24 -11.72
N LYS A 66 16.39 17.48 -11.95
CA LYS A 66 17.05 18.28 -10.90
C LYS A 66 16.12 18.64 -9.74
N LEU A 67 14.82 18.72 -10.00
CA LEU A 67 13.83 18.97 -8.95
C LEU A 67 13.62 17.72 -8.09
N ILE A 68 13.56 16.55 -8.73
CA ILE A 68 13.51 15.25 -8.04
C ILE A 68 14.77 15.05 -7.19
N ASP A 69 15.95 15.29 -7.76
CA ASP A 69 17.22 15.19 -7.02
C ASP A 69 17.19 16.06 -5.76
N LYS A 70 16.69 17.30 -5.89
CA LYS A 70 16.57 18.20 -4.76
C LYS A 70 15.58 17.70 -3.70
N CYS A 71 14.44 17.14 -4.11
CA CYS A 71 13.49 16.54 -3.17
C CYS A 71 14.05 15.30 -2.46
N ILE A 72 14.88 14.50 -3.15
CA ILE A 72 15.56 13.33 -2.58
C ILE A 72 16.60 13.75 -1.54
N GLU A 73 17.43 14.75 -1.85
CA GLU A 73 18.41 15.32 -0.91
C GLU A 73 17.76 15.75 0.42
N GLU A 74 16.53 16.25 0.33
CA GLU A 74 15.75 16.78 1.46
C GLU A 74 14.83 15.72 2.10
N ASN A 75 14.96 14.44 1.70
CA ASN A 75 14.19 13.30 2.20
C ASN A 75 12.65 13.49 2.12
N LEU A 76 12.19 14.14 1.04
CA LEU A 76 10.76 14.41 0.82
C LEU A 76 10.00 13.21 0.21
N PHE A 77 10.68 12.11 -0.08
CA PHE A 77 10.06 10.88 -0.59
C PHE A 77 10.33 9.72 0.36
N VAL A 78 9.36 8.82 0.52
CA VAL A 78 9.56 7.54 1.22
C VAL A 78 10.19 6.52 0.26
N ALA A 79 9.76 6.52 -1.00
CA ALA A 79 10.26 5.58 -2.00
C ALA A 79 11.73 5.84 -2.38
N TYR A 80 12.44 4.76 -2.72
CA TYR A 80 13.85 4.83 -3.11
C TYR A 80 14.09 5.72 -4.34
N PRO A 81 15.24 6.42 -4.42
CA PRO A 81 15.58 7.33 -5.52
C PRO A 81 15.36 6.76 -6.92
N HIS A 82 15.73 5.49 -7.14
CA HIS A 82 15.58 4.84 -8.45
C HIS A 82 14.13 4.69 -8.88
N ASN A 83 13.20 4.48 -7.93
CA ASN A 83 11.76 4.40 -8.20
C ASN A 83 11.20 5.77 -8.60
N ILE A 84 11.61 6.84 -7.92
CA ILE A 84 11.20 8.20 -8.27
C ILE A 84 11.69 8.59 -9.68
N HIS A 85 12.93 8.25 -10.02
CA HIS A 85 13.44 8.46 -11.37
C HIS A 85 12.77 7.55 -12.41
N ALA A 86 12.29 6.37 -12.04
CA ALA A 86 11.49 5.54 -12.91
C ALA A 86 10.16 6.23 -13.28
N LEU A 87 9.47 6.87 -12.33
CA LEU A 87 8.27 7.66 -12.60
C LEU A 87 8.56 8.79 -13.61
N ARG A 88 9.70 9.49 -13.48
CA ARG A 88 10.13 10.49 -14.46
C ARG A 88 10.33 9.88 -15.86
N LYS A 89 10.98 8.73 -15.95
CA LYS A 89 11.21 8.03 -17.24
C LYS A 89 9.89 7.62 -17.87
N LEU A 90 8.96 7.07 -17.08
CA LEU A 90 7.62 6.69 -17.51
C LEU A 90 6.83 7.92 -18.00
N ARG A 91 6.82 9.00 -17.22
CA ARG A 91 6.26 10.29 -17.65
C ARG A 91 6.82 10.67 -19.02
N ASN A 92 8.14 10.70 -19.17
CA ASN A 92 8.76 11.08 -20.44
C ASN A 92 8.38 10.15 -21.59
N SER A 93 8.28 8.84 -21.39
CA SER A 93 7.84 7.92 -22.45
C SER A 93 6.40 8.20 -22.89
N TYR A 94 5.48 8.46 -21.96
CA TYR A 94 4.08 8.78 -22.28
C TYR A 94 3.90 10.09 -23.06
N PHE A 95 4.86 11.04 -22.96
CA PHE A 95 4.83 12.30 -23.72
C PHE A 95 5.41 12.21 -25.13
N HIS A 96 5.94 11.05 -25.54
CA HIS A 96 6.45 10.84 -26.89
C HIS A 96 5.49 9.96 -27.71
N PRO A 97 4.69 10.56 -28.62
CA PRO A 97 3.59 9.86 -29.31
C PRO A 97 4.03 8.68 -30.20
N ASN A 98 5.33 8.56 -30.51
CA ASN A 98 5.88 7.52 -31.38
C ASN A 98 6.36 6.27 -30.64
N ARG A 99 6.14 6.17 -29.31
CA ARG A 99 6.57 5.01 -28.50
C ARG A 99 5.39 4.45 -27.72
N PHE A 100 4.62 3.59 -28.40
CA PHE A 100 3.68 2.60 -27.86
C PHE A 100 2.63 3.05 -26.82
N GLN A 101 1.37 2.74 -27.14
CA GLN A 101 0.30 2.55 -26.16
C GLN A 101 0.67 1.33 -25.31
N MET A 102 1.36 1.53 -24.18
CA MET A 102 1.42 0.47 -23.17
C MET A 102 0.04 0.39 -22.51
N THR A 103 -0.75 -0.60 -22.91
CA THR A 103 -1.86 -1.12 -22.10
C THR A 103 -1.22 -1.77 -20.88
N LEU A 104 -0.95 -0.97 -19.84
CA LEU A 104 -0.40 -1.47 -18.58
C LEU A 104 -1.43 -2.32 -17.83
N GLY A 105 -2.70 -2.13 -18.15
CA GLY A 105 -3.77 -2.94 -17.64
C GLY A 105 -3.89 -2.90 -16.12
N SER A 106 -4.09 -4.04 -15.45
CA SER A 106 -4.15 -4.08 -13.98
C SER A 106 -2.87 -3.52 -13.31
N SER A 107 -1.71 -3.65 -13.95
CA SER A 107 -0.46 -3.05 -13.44
C SER A 107 -0.47 -1.52 -13.46
N ALA A 108 -1.31 -0.91 -14.30
CA ALA A 108 -1.51 0.55 -14.33
C ALA A 108 -2.14 1.04 -13.03
N LEU A 109 -3.05 0.28 -12.41
CA LEU A 109 -3.65 0.65 -11.11
C LEU A 109 -2.58 0.78 -10.04
N ASN A 110 -1.74 -0.23 -9.91
CA ASN A 110 -0.63 -0.21 -8.96
C ASN A 110 0.32 0.96 -9.27
N GLY A 111 0.60 1.21 -10.54
CA GLY A 111 1.34 2.39 -10.98
C GLY A 111 0.71 3.71 -10.53
N ILE A 112 -0.59 3.89 -10.73
CA ILE A 112 -1.33 5.10 -10.32
C ILE A 112 -1.21 5.29 -8.81
N TYR A 113 -1.46 4.23 -8.04
CA TYR A 113 -1.38 4.31 -6.58
C TYR A 113 0.01 4.71 -6.11
N HIS A 114 1.06 4.08 -6.65
CA HIS A 114 2.43 4.47 -6.34
C HIS A 114 2.73 5.94 -6.67
N VAL A 115 2.21 6.45 -7.79
CA VAL A 115 2.36 7.86 -8.16
C VAL A 115 1.67 8.77 -7.14
N VAL A 116 0.44 8.44 -6.74
CA VAL A 116 -0.33 9.25 -5.79
C VAL A 116 0.31 9.25 -4.42
N ASP A 117 0.79 8.11 -3.93
CA ASP A 117 1.51 8.03 -2.66
C ASP A 117 2.80 8.86 -2.70
N THR A 118 3.54 8.80 -3.81
CA THR A 118 4.74 9.61 -4.01
C THR A 118 4.43 11.12 -4.00
N ILE A 119 3.29 11.53 -4.58
CA ILE A 119 2.83 12.93 -4.52
C ILE A 119 2.53 13.34 -3.08
N VAL A 120 1.89 12.45 -2.33
CA VAL A 120 1.49 12.71 -0.95
C VAL A 120 2.71 12.85 -0.05
N ASP A 121 3.71 11.99 -0.21
CA ASP A 121 4.97 12.04 0.54
C ASP A 121 5.62 13.43 0.46
N LEU A 122 5.59 14.08 -0.70
CA LEU A 122 6.17 15.42 -0.88
C LEU A 122 5.68 16.45 0.15
N TYR A 123 4.46 16.27 0.66
CA TYR A 123 3.80 17.21 1.55
C TYR A 123 3.89 16.83 3.03
N HIS A 124 4.44 15.67 3.36
CA HIS A 124 4.65 15.23 4.74
C HIS A 124 6.01 15.65 5.29
N SER A 125 6.17 15.50 6.61
CA SER A 125 7.43 15.75 7.31
C SER A 125 8.40 14.59 7.10
N SER A 126 9.68 14.92 6.91
CA SER A 126 10.73 13.91 6.70
C SER A 126 10.97 13.03 7.95
N GLU A 127 10.67 13.56 9.14
CA GLU A 127 10.70 12.84 10.40
C GLU A 127 9.64 11.74 10.42
N LEU A 128 8.41 12.07 10.01
CA LEU A 128 7.31 11.09 9.89
C LEU A 128 7.63 10.00 8.86
N HIS A 129 8.37 10.34 7.79
CA HIS A 129 8.82 9.34 6.81
C HIS A 129 9.81 8.34 7.41
N LYS A 130 10.80 8.84 8.15
CA LYS A 130 11.81 7.98 8.79
C LYS A 130 11.17 7.04 9.80
N GLU A 131 10.24 7.56 10.59
CA GLU A 131 9.44 6.75 11.51
C GLU A 131 8.64 5.69 10.76
N ARG A 132 7.96 6.06 9.66
CA ARG A 132 7.18 5.10 8.87
C ARG A 132 8.03 3.97 8.31
N ILE A 133 9.15 4.28 7.68
CA ILE A 133 10.06 3.27 7.11
C ILE A 133 10.60 2.35 8.20
N ALA A 134 11.03 2.93 9.34
CA ALA A 134 11.57 2.15 10.45
C ALA A 134 10.51 1.21 11.03
N GLU A 135 9.29 1.70 11.19
CA GLU A 135 8.18 0.93 11.74
C GLU A 135 7.69 -0.16 10.79
N GLU A 136 7.51 0.16 9.50
CA GLU A 136 7.15 -0.84 8.49
C GLU A 136 8.22 -1.94 8.41
N SER A 137 9.50 -1.57 8.43
CA SER A 137 10.61 -2.53 8.44
C SER A 137 10.61 -3.39 9.71
N ARG A 138 10.36 -2.79 10.88
CA ARG A 138 10.26 -3.50 12.16
C ARG A 138 9.13 -4.53 12.15
N ILE A 139 7.94 -4.12 11.75
CA ILE A 139 6.76 -4.98 11.67
C ILE A 139 6.95 -6.08 10.64
N GLN A 140 7.39 -5.74 9.43
CA GLN A 140 7.58 -6.73 8.36
C GLN A 140 8.64 -7.77 8.74
N SER A 141 9.73 -7.35 9.38
CA SER A 141 10.75 -8.29 9.88
C SER A 141 10.17 -9.21 10.96
N GLY A 142 9.29 -8.68 11.82
CA GLY A 142 8.56 -9.48 12.81
C GLY A 142 7.64 -10.52 12.15
N LEU A 143 6.85 -10.11 11.15
CA LEU A 143 5.97 -11.01 10.40
C LEU A 143 6.75 -12.12 9.70
N THR A 144 7.81 -11.78 8.96
CA THR A 144 8.67 -12.77 8.30
C THR A 144 9.28 -13.76 9.30
N GLY A 145 9.65 -13.29 10.49
CA GLY A 145 10.15 -14.15 11.56
C GLY A 145 9.12 -15.16 12.08
N LEU A 146 7.84 -14.79 12.10
CA LEU A 146 6.74 -15.66 12.52
C LEU A 146 6.37 -16.66 11.40
N GLU A 147 6.28 -16.20 10.15
CA GLU A 147 5.82 -16.98 8.99
C GLU A 147 6.68 -18.22 8.70
N GLY A 148 7.98 -18.18 9.01
CA GLY A 148 8.90 -19.30 8.75
C GLY A 148 8.47 -20.64 9.37
N ASN A 149 7.64 -20.62 10.42
CA ASN A 149 7.13 -21.80 11.11
C ASN A 149 5.63 -22.04 10.87
N GLY A 150 5.01 -21.25 9.98
CA GLY A 150 3.56 -21.12 9.88
C GLY A 150 3.00 -20.28 11.03
N ILE A 151 1.88 -19.62 10.75
CA ILE A 151 1.25 -18.65 11.65
C ILE A 151 -0.23 -18.94 11.83
N ALA A 152 -0.72 -18.68 13.04
CA ALA A 152 -2.13 -18.69 13.37
C ALA A 152 -2.57 -17.33 13.89
N LEU A 153 -3.79 -16.96 13.53
CA LEU A 153 -4.48 -15.77 14.01
C LEU A 153 -5.59 -16.21 14.97
N GLU A 154 -5.59 -15.62 16.16
CA GLU A 154 -6.60 -15.85 17.19
C GLU A 154 -7.43 -14.59 17.40
N ILE A 155 -8.75 -14.72 17.23
CA ILE A 155 -9.74 -13.65 17.38
C ILE A 155 -10.90 -14.22 18.19
N ASP A 156 -11.18 -13.62 19.36
CA ASP A 156 -12.29 -14.01 20.24
C ASP A 156 -12.33 -15.51 20.57
N GLY A 157 -11.15 -16.14 20.71
CA GLY A 157 -10.98 -17.57 20.99
C GLY A 157 -11.04 -18.48 19.75
N ASN A 158 -11.38 -17.95 18.58
CA ASN A 158 -11.32 -18.69 17.31
C ASN A 158 -9.93 -18.63 16.72
N VAL A 159 -9.41 -19.78 16.28
CA VAL A 159 -8.06 -19.89 15.71
C VAL A 159 -8.14 -20.21 14.22
N SER A 160 -7.50 -19.38 13.40
CA SER A 160 -7.36 -19.59 11.95
C SER A 160 -5.88 -19.76 11.59
N ILE A 161 -5.56 -20.81 10.82
CA ILE A 161 -4.20 -20.98 10.28
C ILE A 161 -4.07 -20.09 9.05
N LEU A 162 -3.03 -19.26 9.02
CA LEU A 162 -2.82 -18.30 7.94
C LEU A 162 -1.82 -18.81 6.89
N HIS A 163 -2.12 -18.49 5.64
CA HIS A 163 -1.21 -18.61 4.50
C HIS A 163 -0.16 -17.50 4.53
N ARG A 164 -0.61 -16.27 4.81
CA ARG A 164 0.18 -15.05 4.74
C ARG A 164 -0.36 -14.01 5.72
N ALA A 165 0.55 -13.24 6.30
CA ALA A 165 0.25 -12.06 7.09
C ALA A 165 1.11 -10.90 6.60
N GLU A 166 0.50 -9.75 6.34
CA GLU A 166 1.24 -8.60 5.81
C GLU A 166 0.75 -7.30 6.41
N LEU A 167 1.70 -6.40 6.70
CA LEU A 167 1.38 -5.00 6.94
C LEU A 167 1.16 -4.32 5.58
N CYS A 168 -0.06 -3.89 5.32
CA CYS A 168 -0.40 -3.16 4.10
C CYS A 168 0.15 -1.73 4.14
N VAL A 169 -0.08 -1.05 5.26
CA VAL A 169 0.23 0.37 5.47
C VAL A 169 0.44 0.62 6.96
N PHE A 170 1.46 1.40 7.31
CA PHE A 170 1.50 2.11 8.59
C PHE A 170 1.31 3.61 8.35
N ASP A 171 0.28 4.18 8.98
CA ASP A 171 0.03 5.61 8.95
C ASP A 171 0.29 6.29 10.30
N ASN A 172 1.05 7.39 10.22
CA ASN A 172 1.39 8.30 11.31
C ASN A 172 1.03 9.77 11.01
N ARG A 173 0.28 10.06 9.93
CA ARG A 173 0.05 11.44 9.44
C ARG A 173 -0.75 12.33 10.38
N LEU A 174 -1.74 11.77 11.08
CA LEU A 174 -2.63 12.53 11.96
C LEU A 174 -2.15 12.55 13.42
N GLY A 175 -0.87 12.28 13.66
CA GLY A 175 -0.30 12.16 15.01
C GLY A 175 -0.82 10.95 15.77
N ARG A 176 -1.41 9.98 15.06
CA ARG A 176 -1.86 8.69 15.57
C ARG A 176 -1.21 7.59 14.77
N HIS A 177 -0.90 6.48 15.41
CA HIS A 177 -0.35 5.28 14.77
C HIS A 177 -1.52 4.40 14.35
N VAL A 178 -1.65 4.18 13.05
CA VAL A 178 -2.68 3.33 12.46
C VAL A 178 -1.98 2.27 11.61
N TYR A 179 -2.22 1.01 11.93
CA TYR A 179 -1.66 -0.13 11.23
C TYR A 179 -2.78 -0.83 10.49
N HIS A 180 -2.60 -1.05 9.19
CA HIS A 180 -3.52 -1.83 8.38
C HIS A 180 -2.86 -3.17 8.04
N PHE A 181 -3.40 -4.25 8.61
CA PHE A 181 -2.95 -5.61 8.31
C PHE A 181 -3.91 -6.31 7.37
N ILE A 182 -3.36 -7.25 6.61
CA ILE A 182 -4.12 -8.24 5.87
C ILE A 182 -3.66 -9.64 6.25
N PHE A 183 -4.62 -10.50 6.54
CA PHE A 183 -4.41 -11.89 6.90
C PHE A 183 -5.15 -12.79 5.92
N TRP A 184 -4.44 -13.74 5.32
CA TRP A 184 -5.05 -14.73 4.44
C TRP A 184 -5.20 -16.05 5.17
N PRO A 185 -6.41 -16.43 5.62
CA PRO A 185 -6.62 -17.74 6.22
C PRO A 185 -6.51 -18.85 5.18
N ILE A 186 -5.95 -20.00 5.56
CA ILE A 186 -6.02 -21.24 4.79
C ILE A 186 -7.31 -21.98 5.16
N PHE A 187 -7.56 -22.14 6.45
CA PHE A 187 -8.75 -22.75 7.04
C PHE A 187 -8.81 -22.46 8.55
N GLU A 188 -10.00 -22.64 9.14
CA GLU A 188 -10.22 -22.58 10.60
C GLU A 188 -9.73 -23.88 11.28
N ALA A 189 -9.03 -23.76 12.41
CA ALA A 189 -8.39 -24.91 13.08
C ALA A 189 -9.38 -25.96 13.62
N GLU A 190 -10.66 -25.61 13.77
CA GLU A 190 -11.71 -26.47 14.35
C GLU A 190 -12.64 -27.17 13.34
N TRP A 191 -12.37 -27.13 12.02
CA TRP A 191 -13.32 -27.67 11.03
C TRP A 191 -13.22 -29.19 10.80
N LYS A 192 -14.39 -29.87 10.85
CA LYS A 192 -14.52 -31.34 10.77
C LYS A 192 -14.47 -31.94 9.36
N ASP A 193 -14.69 -31.17 8.29
CA ASP A 193 -15.01 -31.73 6.97
C ASP A 193 -14.07 -31.36 5.80
N ASN A 194 -12.93 -30.69 6.05
CA ASN A 194 -11.91 -30.38 5.02
C ASN A 194 -12.41 -29.64 3.75
N SER A 195 -13.62 -29.08 3.71
CA SER A 195 -14.09 -28.24 2.60
C SER A 195 -13.64 -26.80 2.82
N VAL A 196 -12.83 -26.28 1.90
CA VAL A 196 -12.34 -24.89 1.91
C VAL A 196 -13.35 -24.04 1.14
N ASP A 197 -14.20 -23.28 1.83
CA ASP A 197 -14.69 -22.04 1.23
C ASP A 197 -13.47 -21.12 1.14
N GLU A 198 -13.11 -20.65 -0.06
CA GLU A 198 -11.92 -19.82 -0.30
C GLU A 198 -11.78 -18.74 0.78
N GLY A 199 -10.72 -18.84 1.59
CA GLY A 199 -10.48 -17.94 2.71
C GLY A 199 -10.42 -16.48 2.22
N SER A 200 -11.45 -15.70 2.52
CA SER A 200 -11.45 -14.27 2.24
C SER A 200 -10.42 -13.57 3.12
N PRO A 201 -9.70 -12.57 2.60
CA PRO A 201 -8.74 -11.83 3.41
C PRO A 201 -9.43 -11.15 4.59
N ILE A 202 -8.82 -11.29 5.77
CA ILE A 202 -9.22 -10.56 6.97
C ILE A 202 -8.39 -9.28 7.01
N VAL A 203 -9.06 -8.13 6.90
CA VAL A 203 -8.43 -6.81 6.93
C VAL A 203 -8.66 -6.17 8.29
N VAL A 204 -7.59 -5.60 8.83
CA VAL A 204 -7.52 -5.20 10.24
C VAL A 204 -6.98 -3.81 10.35
N GLU A 205 -7.69 -2.96 11.09
CA GLU A 205 -7.13 -1.71 11.56
C GLU A 205 -6.74 -1.85 13.03
N SER A 206 -5.54 -1.38 13.35
CA SER A 206 -4.98 -1.42 14.70
C SER A 206 -4.34 -0.09 15.06
N SER A 207 -4.40 0.24 16.34
CA SER A 207 -3.76 1.44 16.92
C SER A 207 -2.44 1.13 17.61
N GLN A 208 -2.19 -0.14 17.94
CA GLN A 208 -1.02 -0.57 18.69
C GLN A 208 -0.62 -2.00 18.30
N VAL A 209 0.69 -2.20 18.16
CA VAL A 209 1.27 -3.51 17.82
C VAL A 209 2.43 -3.82 18.75
N GLU A 210 2.35 -4.95 19.44
CA GLU A 210 3.40 -5.44 20.32
C GLU A 210 4.03 -6.69 19.73
N LEU A 211 5.31 -6.60 19.40
CA LEU A 211 6.09 -7.71 18.88
C LEU A 211 6.81 -8.44 20.01
N SER A 212 6.80 -9.76 19.94
CA SER A 212 7.65 -10.63 20.74
C SER A 212 8.23 -11.74 19.85
N LYS A 213 9.08 -12.61 20.42
CA LYS A 213 9.82 -13.61 19.65
C LYS A 213 8.92 -14.57 18.85
N ASN A 214 7.78 -14.97 19.41
CA ASN A 214 6.92 -16.01 18.84
C ASN A 214 5.47 -15.56 18.62
N GLN A 215 5.16 -14.30 18.89
CA GLN A 215 3.82 -13.75 18.73
C GLN A 215 3.84 -12.24 18.52
N MET A 216 2.78 -11.74 17.90
CA MET A 216 2.44 -10.34 17.73
C MET A 216 1.04 -10.11 18.28
N ASN A 217 0.91 -9.20 19.24
CA ASN A 217 -0.39 -8.72 19.69
C ASN A 217 -0.78 -7.47 18.91
N ILE A 218 -2.01 -7.42 18.43
CA ILE A 218 -2.56 -6.36 17.59
C ILE A 218 -3.79 -5.82 18.30
N PHE A 219 -3.82 -4.53 18.63
CA PHE A 219 -4.91 -3.94 19.42
C PHE A 219 -5.62 -2.81 18.66
N ASN A 220 -6.93 -2.96 18.48
CA ASN A 220 -7.76 -1.85 18.01
C ASN A 220 -7.93 -0.77 19.10
N GLU A 221 -8.59 0.34 18.77
CA GLU A 221 -8.83 1.45 19.73
C GLU A 221 -9.62 1.00 20.99
N SER A 222 -10.44 -0.05 20.88
CA SER A 222 -11.21 -0.62 21.98
C SER A 222 -10.41 -1.64 22.82
N ARG A 223 -9.13 -1.86 22.51
CA ARG A 223 -8.24 -2.87 23.12
C ARG A 223 -8.75 -4.30 22.99
N THR A 224 -9.65 -4.61 22.05
CA THR A 224 -9.85 -6.00 21.66
C THR A 224 -8.58 -6.42 20.91
N GLY A 225 -7.86 -7.36 21.49
CA GLY A 225 -6.57 -7.82 20.99
C GLY A 225 -6.73 -9.01 20.06
N TRP A 226 -6.05 -8.98 18.92
CA TRP A 226 -5.89 -10.12 18.03
C TRP A 226 -4.47 -10.63 18.22
N LEU A 227 -4.33 -11.95 18.30
CA LEU A 227 -3.06 -12.59 18.57
C LEU A 227 -2.61 -13.33 17.32
N LEU A 228 -1.51 -12.87 16.74
CA LEU A 228 -0.80 -13.61 15.72
C LEU A 228 0.33 -14.38 16.40
N ARG A 229 0.37 -15.70 16.24
CA ARG A 229 1.38 -16.56 16.88
C ARG A 229 1.91 -17.63 15.95
N VAL A 230 3.09 -18.13 16.25
CA VAL A 230 3.60 -19.34 15.62
C VAL A 230 2.65 -20.51 15.89
N LEU A 231 2.52 -21.41 14.92
CA LEU A 231 1.72 -22.62 15.08
C LEU A 231 2.23 -23.48 16.25
N THR A 232 1.30 -24.03 17.01
CA THR A 232 1.55 -25.12 17.95
C THR A 232 1.93 -26.38 17.17
N HIS A 233 2.50 -27.37 17.88
CA HIS A 233 2.88 -28.63 17.25
C HIS A 233 1.69 -29.35 16.59
N SER A 234 0.52 -29.33 17.22
CA SER A 234 -0.70 -29.93 16.67
C SER A 234 -1.17 -29.23 15.39
N GLU A 235 -1.18 -27.90 15.36
CA GLU A 235 -1.59 -27.13 14.18
C GLU A 235 -0.58 -27.30 13.02
N ALA A 236 0.71 -27.39 13.33
CA ALA A 236 1.74 -27.66 12.33
C ALA A 236 1.58 -29.05 11.67
N LEU A 237 1.15 -30.07 12.43
CA LEU A 237 0.82 -31.38 11.89
C LEU A 237 -0.40 -31.32 10.95
N GLN A 238 -1.46 -30.61 11.34
CA GLN A 238 -2.64 -30.40 10.50
C GLN A 238 -2.28 -29.72 9.17
N LEU A 239 -1.46 -28.66 9.22
CA LEU A 239 -0.98 -27.97 8.02
C LEU A 239 -0.16 -28.89 7.10
N SER A 240 0.69 -29.75 7.68
CA SER A 240 1.48 -30.73 6.93
C SER A 240 0.60 -31.72 6.20
N ASP A 241 -0.44 -32.25 6.85
CA ASP A 241 -1.38 -33.19 6.24
C ASP A 241 -2.25 -32.53 5.16
N PHE A 242 -2.65 -31.27 5.37
CA PHE A 242 -3.32 -30.47 4.35
C PHE A 242 -2.44 -30.24 3.12
N LYS A 243 -1.17 -29.86 3.30
CA LYS A 243 -0.22 -29.68 2.18
C LYS A 243 -0.02 -30.96 1.36
N LYS A 244 0.01 -32.14 2.01
CA LYS A 244 0.09 -33.43 1.29
C LYS A 244 -1.13 -33.68 0.39
N LYS A 245 -2.32 -33.22 0.79
CA LYS A 245 -3.56 -33.33 -0.01
C LYS A 245 -3.58 -32.36 -1.20
N LEU A 246 -2.92 -31.21 -1.08
CA LEU A 246 -2.96 -30.12 -2.07
C LEU A 246 -2.01 -30.25 -3.27
N ILE A 247 -1.10 -31.23 -3.25
CA ILE A 247 -0.12 -31.47 -4.33
C ILE A 247 -0.80 -31.90 -5.67
N SER A 248 -2.13 -31.88 -5.77
CA SER A 248 -2.87 -32.17 -7.02
C SER A 248 -3.25 -30.96 -7.88
N ASP A 249 -3.19 -29.70 -7.39
CA ASP A 249 -3.78 -28.55 -8.11
C ASP A 249 -2.83 -27.35 -8.32
N ASP A 250 -3.07 -26.60 -9.41
CA ASP A 250 -2.18 -25.58 -9.99
C ASP A 250 -2.12 -24.28 -9.16
N MET A 251 -1.10 -24.17 -8.31
CA MET A 251 -0.86 -23.07 -7.37
C MET A 251 -0.58 -21.69 -8.02
N SER A 252 -0.35 -21.63 -9.34
CA SER A 252 0.04 -20.39 -10.03
C SER A 252 -1.09 -19.35 -10.15
N VAL A 253 -2.34 -19.82 -10.28
CA VAL A 253 -3.53 -18.97 -10.40
C VAL A 253 -3.89 -18.33 -9.06
N ILE A 254 -3.77 -19.10 -7.96
CA ILE A 254 -4.08 -18.64 -6.60
C ILE A 254 -3.13 -17.50 -6.18
N ALA A 255 -1.84 -17.62 -6.49
CA ALA A 255 -0.85 -16.59 -6.17
C ALA A 255 -1.15 -15.24 -6.83
N SER A 256 -1.59 -15.26 -8.11
CA SER A 256 -1.93 -14.03 -8.85
C SER A 256 -3.19 -13.34 -8.31
N TYR A 257 -4.18 -14.13 -7.86
CA TYR A 257 -5.39 -13.61 -7.23
C TYR A 257 -5.12 -12.96 -5.87
N ILE A 258 -4.27 -13.60 -5.04
CA ILE A 258 -3.87 -13.06 -3.73
C ILE A 258 -3.19 -11.70 -3.89
N GLU A 259 -2.23 -11.55 -4.82
CA GLU A 259 -1.55 -10.28 -5.05
C GLU A 259 -2.49 -9.16 -5.52
N MET A 260 -3.50 -9.51 -6.32
CA MET A 260 -4.54 -8.56 -6.76
C MET A 260 -5.38 -8.05 -5.57
N GLU A 261 -5.87 -8.95 -4.72
CA GLU A 261 -6.69 -8.57 -3.57
C GLU A 261 -5.86 -7.83 -2.50
N ILE A 262 -4.58 -8.18 -2.29
CA ILE A 262 -3.65 -7.39 -1.45
C ILE A 262 -3.54 -5.94 -1.98
N SER A 263 -3.38 -5.78 -3.30
CA SER A 263 -3.26 -4.46 -3.92
C SER A 263 -4.52 -3.61 -3.75
N LYS A 264 -5.69 -4.24 -3.82
CA LYS A 264 -7.01 -3.61 -3.65
C LYS A 264 -7.27 -3.20 -2.20
N GLU A 265 -6.95 -4.04 -1.23
CA GLU A 265 -7.13 -3.71 0.19
C GLU A 265 -6.12 -2.66 0.66
N ARG A 266 -4.88 -2.72 0.17
CA ARG A 266 -3.90 -1.62 0.32
C ARG A 266 -4.48 -0.29 -0.15
N TRP A 267 -5.18 -0.29 -1.28
CA TRP A 267 -5.81 0.93 -1.80
C TRP A 267 -6.97 1.41 -0.93
N LYS A 268 -7.88 0.52 -0.50
CA LYS A 268 -9.00 0.91 0.37
C LYS A 268 -8.50 1.55 1.67
N ALA A 269 -7.56 0.88 2.35
CA ALA A 269 -6.91 1.41 3.53
C ALA A 269 -6.25 2.77 3.25
N ARG A 270 -5.52 2.90 2.14
CA ARG A 270 -4.91 4.19 1.75
C ARG A 270 -5.96 5.26 1.49
N LYS A 271 -7.07 4.95 0.82
CA LYS A 271 -8.12 5.91 0.45
C LYS A 271 -8.81 6.52 1.67
N GLU A 272 -9.16 5.69 2.65
CA GLU A 272 -9.79 6.13 3.90
C GLU A 272 -8.90 7.10 4.67
N VAL A 273 -7.59 6.88 4.58
CA VAL A 273 -6.61 7.65 5.35
C VAL A 273 -6.08 8.88 4.58
N LEU A 274 -5.99 8.81 3.25
CA LEU A 274 -5.54 9.90 2.37
C LEU A 274 -6.61 10.97 2.12
N TRP A 275 -7.90 10.60 2.08
CA TRP A 275 -8.98 11.51 1.71
C TRP A 275 -10.19 11.47 2.66
N PRO A 276 -10.04 11.57 3.99
CA PRO A 276 -11.18 11.55 4.90
C PRO A 276 -12.17 12.71 4.67
N ASN A 277 -11.74 13.81 4.03
CA ASN A 277 -12.51 15.05 3.86
C ASN A 277 -12.66 15.55 2.40
N ALA A 278 -12.24 14.81 1.38
CA ALA A 278 -12.34 15.30 -0.01
C ALA A 278 -13.75 15.24 -0.61
N TYR A 279 -14.68 14.55 0.08
CA TYR A 279 -16.06 14.32 -0.36
C TYR A 279 -17.11 14.79 0.66
N ARG A 280 -16.73 15.64 1.62
CA ARG A 280 -17.66 16.35 2.52
C ARG A 280 -17.76 17.82 2.14
#